data_AF-W8QSU7-F1
#
_entry.id   AF-W8QSU7-F1
#
_cell.length_a   1.000
_cell.length_b   1.000
_cell.length_c   1.000
_cell.angle_alpha   90.00
_cell.angle_beta   90.00
_cell.angle_gamma   90.00
#
_symmetry.space_group_name_H-M   'P 1'
#
loop_
_entity.id
_entity.type
_entity.pdbx_description
1 polymer ?
#
loop_
_entity_poly.entity_id
_entity_poly.type
_entity_poly.pdbx_seq_one_letter_code
_entity_poly.pdbx_strand_id
1 'polypeptide(L)'
;MNKTILAVCSLLAALALLFGWSLNDALSAPPSVSQVSPQGGHLIESVPVQGLLAPGGGLSYLRIVDRADRSTIFRSPLFATRSVDMRASEDSQSLGVTWIAFDKRTQDFTLSIPQWRPDWRNLFFSNTPYEVVPNG
;
A
#
# COMPACT_ATOMS: atom_id res chain seq x y z
N MET A 1 -21.74 10.71 -34.86
CA MET A 1 -20.82 9.81 -34.13
C MET A 1 -21.24 8.37 -34.38
N ASN A 2 -20.32 7.50 -34.79
CA ASN A 2 -20.65 6.10 -35.11
C ASN A 2 -21.16 5.37 -33.85
N LYS A 3 -22.27 4.63 -33.94
CA LYS A 3 -22.87 3.90 -32.80
C LYS A 3 -21.84 2.98 -32.12
N THR A 4 -20.94 2.39 -32.91
CA THR A 4 -19.83 1.57 -32.41
C THR A 4 -18.85 2.37 -31.55
N ILE A 5 -18.50 3.59 -31.97
CA ILE A 5 -17.59 4.46 -31.19
C ILE A 5 -18.25 4.84 -29.87
N LEU A 6 -19.54 5.22 -29.89
CA LEU A 6 -20.28 5.54 -28.67
C LEU A 6 -20.33 4.34 -27.71
N ALA A 7 -20.58 3.13 -28.22
CA ALA A 7 -20.61 1.92 -27.42
C ALA A 7 -19.25 1.61 -26.77
N VAL A 8 -18.15 1.72 -27.54
CA VAL A 8 -16.79 1.52 -27.02
C VAL A 8 -16.45 2.55 -25.95
N CYS A 9 -16.73 3.84 -26.18
CA CYS A 9 -16.50 4.89 -25.18
C CYS A 9 -17.31 4.65 -23.90
N SER A 10 -18.57 4.21 -24.03
CA SER A 10 -19.44 3.91 -22.88
C SER A 10 -18.89 2.73 -22.08
N LEU A 11 -18.41 1.68 -22.75
CA LEU A 11 -17.81 0.52 -22.09
C LEU A 11 -16.51 0.89 -21.35
N LEU A 12 -15.63 1.68 -21.99
CA LEU A 12 -14.40 2.15 -21.36
C LEU A 12 -14.69 3.03 -20.14
N ALA A 13 -15.69 3.92 -20.22
CA ALA A 13 -16.12 4.74 -19.10
C ALA A 13 -16.64 3.87 -17.95
N ALA A 14 -17.47 2.86 -18.24
CA ALA A 14 -17.97 1.93 -17.24
C ALA A 14 -16.84 1.14 -16.57
N LEU A 15 -15.84 0.68 -17.34
CA LEU A 15 -14.68 -0.02 -16.81
C LEU A 15 -13.80 0.88 -15.93
N ALA A 16 -13.60 2.13 -16.34
CA ALA A 16 -12.85 3.11 -15.55
C ALA A 16 -13.55 3.45 -14.23
N LEU A 17 -14.88 3.59 -14.25
CA LEU A 17 -15.68 3.79 -13.03
C LEU A 17 -15.61 2.58 -12.10
N LEU A 18 -15.74 1.37 -12.64
CA LEU A 18 -15.62 0.14 -11.86
C LEU A 18 -14.23 0.00 -11.23
N PHE A 19 -13.18 0.31 -12.00
CA PHE A 19 -11.80 0.30 -11.51
C PHE A 19 -11.59 1.36 -10.41
N GLY A 20 -12.05 2.59 -10.63
CA GLY A 20 -11.95 3.68 -9.67
C GLY A 20 -12.68 3.37 -8.36
N TRP A 21 -13.88 2.77 -8.45
CA TRP A 21 -14.63 2.34 -7.28
C TRP A 21 -13.89 1.21 -6.52
N SER A 22 -13.43 0.18 -7.23
CA SER A 22 -12.65 -0.90 -6.60
C SER A 22 -11.34 -0.42 -5.97
N LEU A 23 -10.70 0.58 -6.56
CA LEU A 23 -9.49 1.20 -5.99
C LEU A 23 -9.83 1.99 -4.73
N ASN A 24 -10.88 2.81 -4.76
CA ASN A 24 -11.32 3.56 -3.59
C ASN A 24 -11.64 2.63 -2.41
N ASP A 25 -12.37 1.54 -2.68
CA ASP A 25 -12.73 0.55 -1.66
C ASP A 25 -11.49 -0.12 -1.07
N ALA A 26 -10.50 -0.48 -1.90
CA ALA A 26 -9.24 -1.06 -1.44
C ALA A 26 -8.40 -0.08 -0.60
N LEU A 27 -8.35 1.20 -0.99
CA LEU A 27 -7.58 2.23 -0.28
C LEU A 27 -8.24 2.66 1.04
N SER A 28 -9.58 2.58 1.09
CA SER A 28 -10.40 2.91 2.27
C SER A 28 -10.63 1.71 3.19
N ALA A 29 -10.11 0.54 2.84
CA ALA A 29 -10.30 -0.68 3.60
C ALA A 29 -9.72 -0.55 5.03
N PRO A 30 -10.37 -1.17 6.03
CA PRO A 30 -9.82 -1.25 7.36
C PRO A 30 -8.54 -2.11 7.34
N PRO A 31 -7.57 -1.79 8.21
CA PRO A 31 -6.37 -2.60 8.33
C PRO A 31 -6.67 -3.95 8.99
N SER A 32 -5.99 -5.01 8.59
CA SER A 32 -6.06 -6.31 9.26
C SER A 32 -5.20 -6.37 10.52
N VAL A 33 -4.15 -5.55 10.55
CA VAL A 33 -3.28 -5.34 11.72
C VAL A 33 -3.07 -3.84 11.86
N SER A 34 -3.29 -3.30 13.05
CA SER A 34 -2.98 -1.91 13.39
C SER A 34 -2.35 -1.88 14.76
N GLN A 35 -1.17 -1.27 14.87
CA GLN A 35 -0.45 -1.15 16.13
C GLN A 35 0.25 0.20 16.22
N VAL A 36 0.45 0.65 17.46
CA VAL A 36 1.18 1.88 17.74
C VAL A 36 2.67 1.61 17.59
N SER A 37 3.39 2.55 16.95
CA SER A 37 4.84 2.47 16.83
C SER A 37 5.51 2.52 18.22
N PRO A 38 6.70 1.91 18.43
CA PRO A 38 7.35 1.85 19.74
C PRO A 38 7.52 3.20 20.47
N GLN A 39 7.77 4.29 19.74
CA GLN A 39 7.88 5.65 20.30
C GLN A 39 6.54 6.39 20.36
N GLY A 40 5.46 5.78 19.88
CA GLY A 40 4.10 6.27 20.05
C GLY A 40 3.65 7.33 19.06
N GLY A 41 4.51 7.78 18.14
CA GLY A 41 4.19 8.86 17.18
C GLY A 41 3.31 8.42 16.01
N HIS A 42 3.32 7.13 15.65
CA HIS A 42 2.67 6.64 14.44
C HIS A 42 1.80 5.41 14.72
N LEU A 43 0.85 5.14 13.82
CA LEU A 43 0.29 3.81 13.63
C LEU A 43 0.99 3.13 12.45
N ILE A 44 1.30 1.86 12.65
CA ILE A 44 1.83 0.98 11.62
C ILE A 44 0.73 -0.04 11.30
N GLU A 45 0.20 0.04 10.09
CA GLU A 45 -0.96 -0.73 9.70
C GLU A 45 -0.67 -1.61 8.47
N SER A 46 -1.18 -2.83 8.47
CA SER A 46 -1.25 -3.67 7.27
C SER A 46 -2.66 -3.61 6.71
N VAL A 47 -2.81 -3.12 5.49
CA VAL A 47 -4.10 -3.03 4.81
C VAL A 47 -4.17 -4.10 3.72
N PRO A 48 -5.05 -5.11 3.87
CA PRO A 48 -5.20 -6.15 2.84
C PRO A 48 -5.90 -5.57 1.61
N VAL A 49 -5.39 -5.92 0.43
CA VAL A 49 -6.03 -5.63 -0.85
C VAL A 49 -6.87 -6.84 -1.27
N GLN A 50 -8.14 -6.59 -1.60
CA GLN A 50 -9.11 -7.61 -1.95
C GLN A 50 -9.91 -7.20 -3.20
N GLY A 51 -10.83 -8.07 -3.63
CA GLY A 51 -11.74 -7.79 -4.74
C GLY A 51 -11.05 -7.83 -6.10
N LEU A 52 -11.52 -7.00 -7.03
CA LEU A 52 -11.05 -7.01 -8.43
C LEU A 52 -9.57 -6.65 -8.56
N LEU A 53 -9.03 -5.86 -7.63
CA LEU A 53 -7.62 -5.48 -7.62
C LEU A 53 -6.70 -6.54 -7.03
N ALA A 54 -7.23 -7.54 -6.33
CA ALA A 54 -6.48 -8.71 -5.87
C ALA A 54 -7.43 -9.93 -5.76
N PRO A 55 -7.78 -10.56 -6.90
CA PRO A 55 -8.64 -11.74 -6.88
C PRO A 55 -7.99 -12.86 -6.07
N GLY A 56 -8.67 -13.35 -5.03
CA GLY A 56 -8.12 -14.33 -4.09
C GLY A 56 -7.29 -13.73 -2.94
N GLY A 57 -7.13 -12.40 -2.90
CA GLY A 57 -6.42 -11.69 -1.84
C GLY A 57 -4.92 -11.99 -1.81
N GLY A 58 -4.34 -11.98 -0.61
CA GLY A 58 -2.93 -12.34 -0.37
C GLY A 58 -1.92 -11.22 -0.64
N LEU A 59 -2.41 -10.02 -0.96
CA LEU A 59 -1.60 -8.81 -1.07
C LEU A 59 -2.01 -7.82 0.01
N SER A 60 -1.03 -7.08 0.51
CA SER A 60 -1.21 -5.97 1.44
C SER A 60 -0.28 -4.83 1.06
N TYR A 61 -0.56 -3.64 1.57
CA TYR A 61 0.42 -2.57 1.67
C TYR A 61 0.53 -2.12 3.13
N LEU A 62 1.66 -1.50 3.47
CA LEU A 62 1.90 -0.91 4.77
C LEU A 62 1.39 0.52 4.73
N ARG A 63 0.61 0.91 5.73
CA ARG A 63 0.11 2.26 5.91
C ARG A 63 0.66 2.82 7.21
N ILE A 64 1.49 3.84 7.11
CA ILE A 64 1.99 4.61 8.26
C ILE A 64 1.09 5.83 8.41
N VAL A 65 0.47 5.99 9.58
CA VAL A 65 -0.42 7.11 9.90
C VAL A 65 0.19 7.90 11.05
N ASP A 66 0.43 9.20 10.84
CA ASP A 66 0.83 10.09 11.92
C ASP A 66 -0.31 10.20 12.95
N ARG A 67 -0.01 10.06 14.24
CA ARG A 67 -1.03 10.11 15.29
C ARG A 67 -1.43 11.53 15.69
N ALA A 68 -0.53 12.50 15.54
CA ALA A 68 -0.80 13.91 15.78
C ALA A 68 -1.61 14.51 14.63
N ASP A 69 -1.29 14.13 13.39
CA ASP A 69 -2.05 14.49 12.19
C ASP A 69 -2.49 13.26 11.39
N ARG A 70 -3.73 12.81 11.66
CA ARG A 70 -4.32 11.64 11.01
C ARG A 70 -4.53 11.79 9.50
N SER A 71 -4.39 12.99 8.95
CA SER A 71 -4.45 13.21 7.50
C SER A 71 -3.14 12.85 6.79
N THR A 72 -2.04 12.75 7.54
CA THR A 72 -0.73 12.40 7.01
C THR A 72 -0.57 10.88 6.98
N ILE A 73 -0.65 10.32 5.76
CA ILE A 73 -0.67 8.88 5.49
C ILE A 73 0.38 8.53 4.43
N PHE A 74 1.31 7.65 4.80
CA PHE A 74 2.32 7.09 3.88
C PHE A 74 1.97 5.65 3.57
N ARG A 75 2.05 5.27 2.30
CA ARG A 75 1.69 3.94 1.81
C ARG A 75 2.85 3.34 1.03
N SER A 76 3.24 2.14 1.45
CA SER A 76 4.25 1.36 0.75
C SER A 76 3.70 0.81 -0.58
N PRO A 77 4.56 0.32 -1.47
CA PRO A 77 4.11 -0.57 -2.53
C PRO A 77 3.53 -1.87 -1.95
N LEU A 78 2.84 -2.62 -2.80
CA LEU A 78 2.24 -3.90 -2.45
C LEU A 78 3.30 -4.96 -2.13
N PHE A 79 2.96 -5.82 -1.19
CA PHE A 79 3.70 -7.03 -0.85
C PHE A 79 2.74 -8.19 -0.60
N ALA A 80 3.26 -9.42 -0.70
CA ALA A 80 2.50 -10.60 -0.32
C ALA A 80 2.31 -10.61 1.21
N THR A 81 1.07 -10.66 1.69
CA THR A 81 0.73 -10.51 3.12
C THR A 81 1.51 -11.44 4.03
N ARG A 82 1.79 -12.67 3.56
CA ARG A 82 2.53 -13.71 4.30
C ARG A 82 4.05 -13.50 4.36
N SER A 83 4.61 -12.56 3.60
CA SER A 83 6.05 -12.34 3.51
C SER A 83 6.59 -11.40 4.58
N VAL A 84 5.71 -10.76 5.36
CA VAL A 84 6.06 -9.71 6.32
C VAL A 84 5.49 -10.07 7.69
N ASP A 85 6.36 -10.14 8.70
CA ASP A 85 5.96 -10.19 10.10
C ASP A 85 5.72 -8.75 10.58
N MET A 86 4.52 -8.51 11.09
CA MET A 86 4.06 -7.17 11.47
C MET A 86 4.64 -6.66 12.79
N ARG A 87 5.56 -7.35 13.48
CA ARG A 87 6.23 -6.78 14.67
C ARG A 87 6.89 -5.43 14.35
N ALA A 88 6.51 -4.39 15.08
CA ALA A 88 7.07 -3.06 14.88
C ALA A 88 8.52 -2.98 15.35
N SER A 89 9.32 -2.24 14.59
CA SER A 89 10.58 -1.67 15.03
C SER A 89 10.56 -0.16 14.80
N GLU A 90 11.25 0.57 15.66
CA GLU A 90 11.39 2.02 15.51
C GLU A 90 12.64 2.51 16.26
N ASP A 91 13.44 3.31 15.56
CA ASP A 91 14.60 4.01 16.11
C ASP A 91 14.49 5.52 15.85
N SER A 92 15.58 6.27 16.01
CA SER A 92 15.54 7.73 15.82
C SER A 92 15.38 8.15 14.36
N GLN A 93 15.74 7.31 13.39
CA GLN A 93 15.74 7.60 11.96
C GLN A 93 14.58 6.92 11.22
N SER A 94 14.19 5.72 11.64
CA SER A 94 13.26 4.87 10.91
C SER A 94 12.21 4.23 11.80
N LEU A 95 11.12 3.80 11.19
CA LEU A 95 10.12 2.93 11.79
C LEU A 95 9.62 1.92 10.75
N GLY A 96 9.09 0.78 11.18
CA GLY A 96 8.56 -0.18 10.23
C GLY A 96 8.27 -1.53 10.84
N VAL A 97 8.36 -2.54 10.00
CA VAL A 97 8.14 -3.95 10.34
C VAL A 97 9.23 -4.79 9.70
N THR A 98 9.17 -6.11 9.90
CA THR A 98 10.16 -7.01 9.30
C THR A 98 10.18 -6.83 7.79
N TRP A 99 11.36 -6.57 7.22
CA TRP A 99 11.62 -6.34 5.79
C TRP A 99 11.11 -5.02 5.19
N ILE A 100 10.43 -4.16 5.95
CA ILE A 100 9.96 -2.86 5.46
C ILE A 100 10.32 -1.79 6.48
N ALA A 101 11.19 -0.86 6.09
CA ALA A 101 11.51 0.32 6.87
C ALA A 101 10.94 1.57 6.20
N PHE A 102 10.57 2.56 7.00
CA PHE A 102 10.15 3.90 6.61
C PHE A 102 11.09 4.92 7.26
N ASP A 103 11.83 5.68 6.44
CA ASP A 103 12.70 6.75 6.91
C ASP A 103 11.85 7.96 7.31
N LYS A 104 11.97 8.40 8.57
CA LYS A 104 11.16 9.50 9.12
C LYS A 104 11.51 10.86 8.51
N ARG A 105 12.74 11.01 8.01
CA ARG A 105 13.29 12.27 7.52
C ARG A 105 13.07 12.42 6.02
N THR A 106 13.39 11.40 5.24
CA THR A 106 13.17 11.43 3.77
C THR A 106 11.74 11.03 3.40
N GLN A 107 11.03 10.39 4.33
CA GLN A 107 9.67 9.87 4.12
C GLN A 107 9.62 8.87 2.97
N ASP A 108 10.59 7.95 2.92
CA ASP A 108 10.69 6.92 1.89
C ASP A 108 10.63 5.52 2.51
N PHE A 109 10.13 4.55 1.74
CA PHE A 109 10.17 3.15 2.14
C PHE A 109 11.41 2.43 1.61
N THR A 110 12.03 1.60 2.44
CA THR A 110 13.02 0.61 2.02
C THR A 110 12.43 -0.77 2.17
N LEU A 111 12.36 -1.51 1.07
CA LEU A 111 11.85 -2.87 1.02
C LEU A 111 13.00 -3.84 0.84
N SER A 112 13.17 -4.70 1.83
CA SER A 112 14.12 -5.80 1.82
C SER A 112 13.33 -7.10 1.93
N ILE A 113 12.29 -7.28 1.10
CA ILE A 113 11.42 -8.47 1.14
C ILE A 113 12.01 -9.53 0.20
N PRO A 114 12.24 -10.78 0.65
CA PRO A 114 12.76 -11.83 -0.21
C PRO A 114 11.85 -12.07 -1.42
N GLN A 115 12.44 -12.13 -2.62
CA GLN A 115 11.73 -12.39 -3.88
C GLN A 115 10.57 -11.42 -4.17
N TRP A 116 10.66 -10.18 -3.65
CA TRP A 116 9.71 -9.14 -3.99
C TRP A 116 9.69 -8.89 -5.51
N ARG A 117 8.50 -8.70 -6.06
CA ARG A 117 8.31 -8.45 -7.49
C ARG A 117 7.64 -7.11 -7.69
N PRO A 118 8.12 -6.29 -8.65
CA PRO A 118 7.42 -5.08 -9.06
C PRO A 118 6.00 -5.40 -9.51
N ASP A 119 5.06 -4.54 -9.10
CA ASP A 119 3.66 -4.64 -9.47
C ASP A 119 3.19 -3.31 -10.06
N TRP A 120 2.53 -3.36 -11.22
CA TRP A 120 2.00 -2.15 -11.85
C TRP A 120 0.96 -1.44 -10.96
N ARG A 121 0.27 -2.20 -10.09
CA ARG A 121 -0.71 -1.65 -9.14
C ARG A 121 -0.06 -0.71 -8.13
N ASN A 122 1.26 -0.80 -7.90
CA ASN A 122 1.98 0.09 -7.01
C ASN A 122 1.84 1.56 -7.40
N LEU A 123 1.58 1.88 -8.67
CA LEU A 123 1.26 3.23 -9.13
C LEU A 123 0.05 3.85 -8.42
N PHE A 124 -0.88 3.02 -7.95
CA PHE A 124 -2.12 3.46 -7.31
C PHE A 124 -2.11 3.28 -5.79
N PHE A 125 -1.39 2.26 -5.30
CA PHE A 125 -1.33 1.96 -3.86
C PHE A 125 -0.21 2.71 -3.14
N SER A 126 0.97 2.84 -3.75
CA SER A 126 2.09 3.58 -3.17
C SER A 126 1.90 5.07 -3.43
N ASN A 127 1.87 5.89 -2.37
CA ASN A 127 1.94 7.36 -2.49
C ASN A 127 3.25 7.92 -1.97
N THR A 128 4.19 7.04 -1.67
CA THR A 128 5.47 7.35 -1.04
C THR A 128 6.58 6.75 -1.90
N PRO A 129 7.71 7.46 -2.10
CA PRO A 129 8.85 6.88 -2.80
C PRO A 129 9.35 5.63 -2.07
N TYR A 130 9.94 4.72 -2.83
CA TYR A 130 10.47 3.49 -2.25
C TYR A 130 11.67 2.97 -3.03
N GLU A 131 12.55 2.29 -2.30
CA GLU A 131 13.68 1.53 -2.84
C GLU A 131 13.52 0.06 -2.46
N VAL A 132 13.97 -0.82 -3.36
CA VAL A 132 14.00 -2.26 -3.13
C VAL A 132 15.45 -2.69 -3.06
N VAL A 133 15.85 -3.17 -1.88
CA VAL A 133 17.22 -3.60 -1.62
C VAL A 133 17.26 -5.13 -1.68
N PRO A 134 18.25 -5.73 -2.38
CA PRO A 134 18.43 -7.17 -2.36
C PRO A 134 18.63 -7.67 -0.94
N ASN A 135 17.86 -8.69 -0.53
CA ASN A 135 18.26 -9.49 0.62
C ASN A 135 19.44 -10.37 0.22
N GLY A 136 20.56 -10.18 0.90
CA GLY A 136 21.70 -11.10 0.88
C GLY A 136 21.39 -12.41 1.57
#